data_AF-A0ABD2BX48-F1
#
_entry.id   AF-A0ABD2BX48-F1
#
_cell.length_a   1.000
_cell.length_b   1.000
_cell.length_c   1.000
_cell.angle_alpha   90.00
_cell.angle_beta   90.00
_cell.angle_gamma   90.00
#
_symmetry.space_group_name_H-M   'P 1'
#
loop_
_entity.id
_entity.type
_entity.pdbx_description
1 polymer ?
#
loop_
_entity_poly.entity_id
_entity_poly.type
_entity_poly.pdbx_seq_one_letter_code
_entity_poly.pdbx_strand_id
1 'polypeptide(L)'
;MKYLHSARILHRDIKPGNLLVNSNCVLKICDFGLARVEEPDQNKHMTQEVVTQYYRAPEILMGARHYTAAVDVWSVGCIFGELLRRRILFQAQSPVQQLELITELLGTPTLEDMRYACEGARTHMLRRAPKPPSLTALYTLSSQATHEAVHLLCQMLVFDPDKRITVVDALAHPYLDEGRLRYHSCMCTCCYTTSAGMRQYTGDFEPATTHPFDDLWERKLTSVQQVKDEFVLSSCYRGDAQIYSGAAEHVARAALHKSAVRGIQELRKVSRRWRIFNVAQAQTHRSMIFPRSFTK
;
A
#
# COMPACT_ATOMS: atom_id res chain seq x y z
N MET A 1 2.35 -0.47 -6.38
CA MET A 1 3.02 -1.10 -5.21
C MET A 1 4.50 -1.37 -5.45
N LYS A 2 4.91 -2.11 -6.50
CA LYS A 2 6.33 -2.38 -6.82
C LYS A 2 7.24 -1.16 -6.70
N TYR A 3 6.84 -0.04 -7.31
CA TYR A 3 7.59 1.22 -7.22
C TYR A 3 7.78 1.72 -5.78
N LEU A 4 6.73 1.75 -4.96
CA LEU A 4 6.82 2.17 -3.55
C LEU A 4 7.73 1.24 -2.75
N HIS A 5 7.58 -0.08 -2.93
CA HIS A 5 8.39 -1.07 -2.22
C HIS A 5 9.86 -1.00 -2.64
N SER A 6 10.17 -0.74 -3.92
CA SER A 6 11.56 -0.47 -4.36
C SER A 6 12.14 0.82 -3.75
N ALA A 7 11.28 1.77 -3.36
CA ALA A 7 11.68 2.97 -2.61
C ALA A 7 11.78 2.71 -1.11
N ARG A 8 11.58 1.46 -0.65
CA ARG A 8 11.47 1.07 0.76
C ARG A 8 10.31 1.77 1.48
N ILE A 9 9.25 2.12 0.77
CA ILE A 9 8.05 2.75 1.32
C ILE A 9 6.94 1.71 1.45
N LEU A 10 6.46 1.50 2.68
CA LEU A 10 5.28 0.71 3.01
C LEU A 10 4.07 1.64 3.07
N HIS A 11 2.96 1.29 2.41
CA HIS A 11 1.77 2.14 2.41
C HIS A 11 0.94 1.97 3.69
N ARG A 12 0.74 0.72 4.12
CA ARG A 12 0.08 0.29 5.37
C ARG A 12 -1.40 0.64 5.53
N ASP A 13 -2.03 1.19 4.50
CA ASP A 13 -3.46 1.55 4.50
C ASP A 13 -4.05 1.36 3.11
N ILE A 14 -3.66 0.29 2.42
CA ILE A 14 -4.24 -0.08 1.15
C ILE A 14 -5.67 -0.57 1.39
N LYS A 15 -6.63 0.15 0.81
CA LYS A 15 -8.07 -0.12 0.90
C LYS A 15 -8.77 0.53 -0.30
N PRO A 16 -9.99 0.12 -0.68
CA PRO A 16 -10.68 0.66 -1.84
C PRO A 16 -10.81 2.19 -1.83
N GLY A 17 -11.06 2.79 -0.67
CA GLY A 17 -11.14 4.26 -0.51
C GLY A 17 -9.83 5.01 -0.81
N ASN A 18 -8.70 4.31 -0.84
CA ASN A 18 -7.37 4.86 -1.15
C ASN A 18 -6.90 4.51 -2.58
N LEU A 19 -7.78 3.91 -3.39
CA LEU A 19 -7.54 3.60 -4.80
C LEU A 19 -8.44 4.49 -5.67
N LEU A 20 -7.86 5.55 -6.23
CA LEU A 20 -8.58 6.48 -7.10
C LEU A 20 -8.64 5.91 -8.51
N VAL A 21 -9.84 5.84 -9.07
CA VAL A 21 -10.08 5.31 -10.42
C VAL A 21 -10.86 6.35 -11.23
N ASN A 22 -10.44 6.57 -12.48
CA ASN A 22 -11.15 7.44 -13.42
C ASN A 22 -12.05 6.65 -14.39
N SER A 23 -12.78 7.34 -15.27
CA SER A 23 -13.66 6.71 -16.28
C SER A 23 -12.93 5.77 -17.26
N ASN A 24 -11.62 5.95 -17.41
CA ASN A 24 -10.79 5.12 -18.28
C ASN A 24 -10.17 3.95 -17.51
N CYS A 25 -10.68 3.63 -16.31
CA CYS A 25 -10.17 2.58 -15.42
C CYS A 25 -8.68 2.73 -15.07
N VAL A 26 -8.12 3.95 -15.17
CA VAL A 26 -6.76 4.22 -14.70
C VAL A 26 -6.81 4.34 -13.18
N LEU A 27 -6.17 3.40 -12.50
CA LEU A 27 -6.06 3.36 -11.05
C LEU A 27 -4.78 4.06 -10.60
N LYS A 28 -4.89 4.82 -9.52
CA LYS A 28 -3.73 5.36 -8.82
C LYS A 28 -3.96 5.36 -7.30
N ILE A 29 -2.88 5.12 -6.55
CA ILE A 29 -2.91 5.00 -5.08
C ILE A 29 -2.83 6.39 -4.44
N CYS A 30 -3.58 6.63 -3.37
CA CYS A 30 -3.54 7.86 -2.58
C CYS A 30 -3.53 7.60 -1.06
N ASP A 31 -3.45 8.68 -0.29
CA ASP A 31 -3.47 8.69 1.18
C ASP A 31 -2.30 7.96 1.86
N PHE A 32 -1.12 8.56 1.74
CA PHE A 32 0.12 8.12 2.38
C PHE A 32 0.22 8.54 3.86
N GLY A 33 -0.91 8.82 4.52
CA GLY A 33 -0.95 9.30 5.90
C GLY A 33 -0.33 8.33 6.91
N LEU A 34 -0.44 7.03 6.65
CA LEU A 34 0.14 5.97 7.47
C LEU A 34 1.40 5.35 6.85
N ALA A 35 1.86 5.90 5.71
CA ALA A 35 3.01 5.37 5.01
C ALA A 35 4.29 5.56 5.83
N ARG A 36 5.18 4.57 5.76
CA ARG A 36 6.47 4.59 6.47
C ARG A 36 7.57 4.05 5.57
N VAL A 37 8.79 4.50 5.85
CA VAL A 37 9.98 3.83 5.34
C VAL A 37 10.13 2.53 6.12
N GLU A 38 10.39 1.44 5.41
CA GLU A 38 10.69 0.14 5.99
C GLU A 38 11.91 0.25 6.90
N GLU A 39 11.78 -0.26 8.13
CA GLU A 39 12.89 -0.27 9.08
C GLU A 39 13.76 -1.51 8.85
N PRO A 40 15.04 -1.37 8.43
CA PRO A 40 15.92 -2.52 8.21
C PRO A 40 16.26 -3.26 9.52
N ASP A 41 16.27 -2.58 10.65
CA ASP A 41 16.60 -3.19 11.95
C ASP A 41 15.36 -3.85 12.57
N GLN A 42 15.33 -5.19 12.54
CA GLN A 42 14.24 -5.99 13.10
C GLN A 42 14.05 -5.78 14.62
N ASN A 43 15.05 -5.28 15.33
CA ASN A 43 14.95 -5.01 16.76
C ASN A 43 14.18 -3.71 17.07
N LYS A 44 13.99 -2.84 16.07
CA LYS A 44 13.23 -1.60 16.25
C LYS A 44 11.76 -1.83 16.00
N HIS A 45 10.96 -1.43 16.97
CA HIS A 45 9.51 -1.57 16.92
C HIS A 45 8.89 -0.54 15.96
N MET A 46 7.99 -1.00 15.11
CA MET A 46 7.17 -0.14 14.25
C MET A 46 5.79 0.09 14.86
N THR A 47 5.32 1.34 14.86
CA THR A 47 4.07 1.75 15.53
C THR A 47 2.84 1.16 14.84
N GLN A 48 1.90 0.62 15.61
CA GLN A 48 0.61 0.14 15.12
C GLN A 48 -0.42 1.27 15.21
N GLU A 49 -0.65 1.98 14.10
CA GLU A 49 -1.64 3.07 14.04
C GLU A 49 -3.05 2.46 13.82
N VAL A 50 -4.04 2.90 14.62
CA VAL A 50 -5.39 2.30 14.64
C VAL A 50 -6.31 2.99 13.62
N VAL A 51 -6.63 2.30 12.53
CA VAL A 51 -7.60 2.70 11.47
C VAL A 51 -8.50 1.53 11.01
N THR A 52 -9.08 1.58 9.80
CA THR A 52 -9.91 0.52 9.19
C THR A 52 -9.25 -0.87 9.29
N GLN A 53 -10.01 -1.89 9.70
CA GLN A 53 -9.48 -3.22 10.04
C GLN A 53 -9.57 -4.27 8.92
N TYR A 54 -10.48 -4.11 7.95
CA TYR A 54 -10.88 -5.17 7.00
C TYR A 54 -9.76 -5.65 6.07
N TYR A 55 -8.77 -4.79 5.82
CA TYR A 55 -7.67 -5.03 4.90
C TYR A 55 -6.33 -5.22 5.64
N ARG A 56 -6.33 -5.28 6.97
CA ARG A 56 -5.10 -5.46 7.75
C ARG A 56 -4.63 -6.91 7.70
N ALA A 57 -3.32 -7.05 7.57
CA ALA A 57 -2.64 -8.34 7.56
C ALA A 57 -2.66 -9.03 8.94
N PRO A 58 -2.67 -10.37 8.98
CA PRO A 58 -2.78 -11.13 10.22
C PRO A 58 -1.64 -10.84 11.19
N GLU A 59 -0.41 -10.64 10.72
CA GLU A 59 0.74 -10.27 11.55
C GLU A 59 0.54 -8.94 12.30
N ILE A 60 -0.13 -7.96 11.69
CA ILE A 60 -0.47 -6.69 12.35
C ILE A 60 -1.52 -6.93 13.44
N LEU A 61 -2.55 -7.73 13.14
CA LEU A 61 -3.62 -8.08 14.08
C LEU A 61 -3.08 -8.91 15.26
N MET A 62 -2.06 -9.73 15.02
CA MET A 62 -1.38 -10.56 16.02
C MET A 62 -0.29 -9.81 16.80
N GLY A 63 -0.12 -8.50 16.60
CA GLY A 63 0.79 -7.70 17.42
C GLY A 63 2.27 -7.78 17.00
N ALA A 64 2.56 -8.14 15.75
CA ALA A 64 3.93 -8.14 15.25
C ALA A 64 4.57 -6.75 15.40
N ARG A 65 5.79 -6.74 15.94
CA ARG A 65 6.55 -5.51 16.23
C ARG A 65 7.31 -4.99 15.02
N HIS A 66 7.57 -5.87 14.06
CA HIS A 66 8.22 -5.59 12.79
C HIS A 66 7.36 -6.19 11.67
N TYR A 67 7.26 -5.49 10.56
CA TYR A 67 6.47 -5.91 9.40
C TYR A 67 7.04 -5.31 8.12
N THR A 68 6.81 -6.01 7.01
CA THR A 68 7.45 -5.76 5.71
C THR A 68 6.42 -5.31 4.66
N ALA A 69 6.86 -5.17 3.41
CA ALA A 69 6.01 -4.97 2.23
C ALA A 69 4.86 -6.00 2.09
N ALA A 70 4.98 -7.17 2.72
CA ALA A 70 3.95 -8.22 2.70
C ALA A 70 2.60 -7.73 3.25
N VAL A 71 2.56 -6.74 4.15
CA VAL A 71 1.30 -6.19 4.68
C VAL A 71 0.45 -5.54 3.60
N ASP A 72 1.09 -4.86 2.64
CA ASP A 72 0.38 -4.22 1.54
C ASP A 72 -0.11 -5.26 0.53
N VAL A 73 0.64 -6.35 0.30
CA VAL A 73 0.22 -7.45 -0.57
C VAL A 73 -1.02 -8.14 -0.01
N TRP A 74 -1.08 -8.36 1.30
CA TRP A 74 -2.28 -8.88 1.96
C TRP A 74 -3.48 -7.97 1.71
N SER A 75 -3.33 -6.66 1.92
CA SER A 75 -4.39 -5.70 1.67
C SER A 75 -4.87 -5.73 0.21
N VAL A 76 -3.96 -5.85 -0.76
CA VAL A 76 -4.30 -6.04 -2.18
C VAL A 76 -5.08 -7.35 -2.38
N GLY A 77 -4.67 -8.45 -1.73
CA GLY A 77 -5.41 -9.71 -1.74
C GLY A 77 -6.85 -9.57 -1.24
N CYS A 78 -7.06 -8.87 -0.11
CA CYS A 78 -8.41 -8.60 0.40
C CYS A 78 -9.26 -7.81 -0.61
N ILE A 79 -8.70 -6.78 -1.24
CA ILE A 79 -9.39 -5.98 -2.26
C ILE A 79 -9.70 -6.83 -3.49
N PHE A 80 -8.76 -7.68 -3.91
CA PHE A 80 -8.96 -8.56 -5.05
C PHE A 80 -10.09 -9.56 -4.79
N GLY A 81 -10.11 -10.20 -3.63
CA GLY A 81 -11.22 -11.06 -3.21
C GLY A 81 -12.56 -10.31 -3.11
N GLU A 82 -12.55 -9.05 -2.64
CA GLU A 82 -13.74 -8.19 -2.63
C GLU A 82 -14.23 -7.84 -4.03
N LEU A 83 -13.35 -7.58 -4.98
CA LEU A 83 -13.72 -7.31 -6.38
C LEU A 83 -14.36 -8.54 -7.04
N LEU A 84 -13.86 -9.74 -6.74
CA LEU A 84 -14.46 -11.00 -7.19
C LEU A 84 -15.85 -11.21 -6.54
N ARG A 85 -15.94 -11.06 -5.22
CA ARG A 85 -17.16 -11.32 -4.43
C ARG A 85 -18.23 -10.23 -4.51
N ARG A 86 -17.85 -9.01 -4.91
CA ARG A 86 -18.64 -7.77 -4.80
C ARG A 86 -19.08 -7.40 -3.37
N ARG A 87 -18.40 -7.96 -2.36
CA ARG A 87 -18.59 -7.68 -0.93
C ARG A 87 -17.25 -7.77 -0.21
N ILE A 88 -17.09 -6.98 0.85
CA ILE A 88 -15.89 -6.99 1.70
C ILE A 88 -15.57 -8.44 2.10
N LEU A 89 -14.33 -8.86 1.86
CA LEU A 89 -13.93 -10.26 2.06
C LEU A 89 -13.99 -10.67 3.53
N PHE A 90 -13.47 -9.81 4.42
CA PHE A 90 -13.46 -10.01 5.87
C PHE A 90 -14.11 -8.81 6.57
N GLN A 91 -15.43 -8.86 6.74
CA GLN A 91 -16.20 -7.77 7.35
C GLN A 91 -16.33 -7.96 8.86
N ALA A 92 -15.28 -7.64 9.61
CA ALA A 92 -15.27 -7.77 11.07
C ALA A 92 -15.74 -6.51 11.81
N GLN A 93 -16.05 -6.63 13.10
CA GLN A 93 -16.33 -5.52 14.02
C GLN A 93 -15.19 -5.27 15.00
N SER A 94 -14.26 -6.23 15.16
CA SER A 94 -13.08 -6.09 16.02
C SER A 94 -11.84 -6.76 15.41
N PRO A 95 -10.61 -6.41 15.86
CA PRO A 95 -9.38 -7.08 15.42
C PRO A 95 -9.38 -8.59 15.71
N VAL A 96 -10.01 -8.99 16.82
CA VAL A 96 -10.17 -10.41 17.18
C VAL A 96 -11.07 -11.11 16.18
N GLN A 97 -12.26 -10.55 15.90
CA GLN A 97 -13.18 -11.12 14.92
C GLN A 97 -12.55 -11.13 13.51
N GLN A 98 -11.74 -10.13 13.17
CA GLN A 98 -11.01 -10.11 11.91
C GLN A 98 -10.08 -11.33 11.79
N LEU A 99 -9.32 -11.64 12.84
CA LEU A 99 -8.44 -12.80 12.88
C LEU A 99 -9.24 -14.13 12.84
N GLU A 100 -10.42 -14.17 13.47
CA GLU A 100 -11.32 -15.32 13.39
C GLU A 100 -11.82 -15.57 11.96
N LEU A 101 -12.29 -14.53 11.25
CA LEU A 101 -12.74 -14.64 9.85
C LEU A 101 -11.61 -15.08 8.91
N ILE A 102 -10.39 -14.58 9.15
CA ILE A 102 -9.21 -15.02 8.41
C ILE A 102 -8.95 -16.51 8.64
N THR A 103 -9.02 -16.95 9.90
CA THR A 103 -8.82 -18.35 10.30
C THR A 103 -9.91 -19.27 9.74
N GLU A 104 -11.15 -18.79 9.59
CA GLU A 104 -12.24 -19.56 8.97
C GLU A 104 -11.98 -19.87 7.49
N LEU A 105 -11.30 -18.96 6.78
CA LEU A 105 -10.93 -19.16 5.39
C LEU A 105 -9.63 -19.97 5.25
N LEU A 106 -8.57 -19.57 5.95
CA LEU A 106 -7.21 -20.09 5.77
C LEU A 106 -6.88 -21.28 6.68
N GLY A 107 -7.78 -21.64 7.60
CA GLY A 107 -7.52 -22.65 8.62
C GLY A 107 -6.70 -22.10 9.79
N THR A 108 -6.46 -22.94 10.79
CA THR A 108 -5.65 -22.58 11.96
C THR A 108 -4.17 -22.50 11.56
N PRO A 109 -3.50 -21.34 11.75
CA PRO A 109 -2.09 -21.20 11.41
C PRO A 109 -1.22 -22.08 12.30
N THR A 110 -0.09 -22.56 11.78
CA THR A 110 0.90 -23.29 12.57
C THR A 110 1.69 -22.35 13.48
N LEU A 111 2.46 -22.91 14.43
CA LEU A 111 3.39 -22.12 15.24
C LEU A 111 4.42 -21.37 14.38
N GLU A 112 4.85 -21.99 13.28
CA GLU A 112 5.78 -21.40 12.34
C GLU A 112 5.16 -20.18 11.64
N ASP A 113 3.90 -20.29 11.21
CA ASP A 113 3.19 -19.19 10.55
C ASP A 113 2.90 -18.02 11.54
N MET A 114 2.90 -18.30 12.85
CA MET A 114 2.72 -17.33 13.93
C MET A 114 4.05 -16.91 14.60
N ARG A 115 5.20 -17.09 13.92
CA ARG A 115 6.52 -16.75 14.49
C ARG A 115 6.62 -15.30 15.00
N TYR A 116 5.96 -14.37 14.32
CA TYR A 116 5.95 -12.94 14.64
C TYR A 116 4.81 -12.50 15.58
N ALA A 117 3.89 -13.41 15.92
CA ALA A 117 2.75 -13.09 16.77
C ALA A 117 3.20 -12.83 18.22
N CYS A 118 2.52 -11.89 18.90
CA CYS A 118 2.68 -11.71 20.33
C CYS A 118 2.09 -12.92 21.09
N GLU A 119 2.54 -13.11 22.34
CA GLU A 119 2.13 -14.25 23.17
C GLU A 119 0.61 -14.31 23.37
N GLY A 120 -0.05 -13.16 23.59
CA GLY A 120 -1.50 -13.10 23.73
C GLY A 120 -2.25 -13.58 22.48
N ALA A 121 -1.82 -13.16 21.29
CA ALA A 121 -2.44 -13.56 20.03
C ALA A 121 -2.22 -15.06 19.75
N ARG A 122 -0.99 -15.56 19.96
CA ARG A 122 -0.65 -16.97 19.80
C ARG A 122 -1.49 -17.85 20.73
N THR A 123 -1.59 -17.48 22.00
CA THR A 123 -2.40 -18.21 22.99
C THR A 123 -3.88 -18.21 22.61
N HIS A 124 -4.41 -17.08 22.15
CA HIS A 124 -5.79 -16.97 21.70
C HIS A 124 -6.11 -17.88 20.50
N MET A 125 -5.20 -17.97 19.51
CA MET A 125 -5.35 -18.86 18.35
C MET A 125 -5.30 -20.34 18.73
N LEU A 126 -4.32 -20.74 19.56
CA LEU A 126 -4.11 -22.14 19.93
C LEU A 126 -5.13 -22.69 20.93
N ARG A 127 -5.89 -21.83 21.62
CA ARG A 127 -6.96 -22.26 22.53
C ARG A 127 -8.14 -22.90 21.79
N ARG A 128 -8.29 -22.63 20.49
CA ARG A 128 -9.40 -23.11 19.67
C ARG A 128 -9.03 -24.46 19.03
N ALA A 129 -10.04 -25.27 18.73
CA ALA A 129 -9.83 -26.51 17.97
C ALA A 129 -9.23 -26.18 16.58
N PRO A 130 -8.21 -26.92 16.13
CA PRO A 130 -7.64 -26.73 14.80
C PRO A 130 -8.71 -26.86 13.71
N LYS A 131 -8.72 -25.92 12.76
CA LYS A 131 -9.60 -25.92 11.59
C LYS A 131 -8.77 -26.12 10.32
N PRO A 132 -9.21 -26.99 9.39
CA PRO A 132 -8.59 -27.07 8.07
C PRO A 132 -8.89 -25.81 7.24
N PRO A 133 -8.04 -25.48 6.26
CA PRO A 133 -8.31 -24.40 5.31
C PRO A 133 -9.55 -24.69 4.46
N SER A 134 -10.33 -23.65 4.18
CA SER A 134 -11.54 -23.68 3.34
C SER A 134 -11.32 -22.93 2.01
N LEU A 135 -10.20 -23.22 1.34
CA LEU A 135 -9.81 -22.50 0.11
C LEU A 135 -10.77 -22.75 -1.06
N THR A 136 -11.54 -23.84 -1.03
CA THR A 136 -12.61 -24.09 -2.01
C THR A 136 -13.67 -22.99 -2.00
N ALA A 137 -13.85 -22.28 -0.88
CA ALA A 137 -14.73 -21.11 -0.81
C ALA A 137 -14.25 -19.94 -1.69
N LEU A 138 -12.97 -19.90 -2.07
CA LEU A 138 -12.46 -18.88 -2.99
C LEU A 138 -12.92 -19.08 -4.42
N TYR A 139 -13.11 -20.34 -4.84
CA TYR A 139 -13.67 -20.68 -6.15
C TYR A 139 -15.15 -20.30 -6.27
N THR A 140 -15.87 -20.20 -5.14
CA THR A 140 -17.29 -19.86 -5.11
C THR A 140 -17.55 -18.36 -4.92
N LEU A 141 -16.50 -17.52 -4.87
CA LEU A 141 -16.65 -16.06 -4.74
C LEU A 141 -17.37 -15.45 -5.95
N SER A 142 -17.18 -16.00 -7.15
CA SER A 142 -17.80 -15.54 -8.39
C SER A 142 -17.88 -16.66 -9.40
N SER A 143 -18.94 -16.69 -10.21
CA SER A 143 -19.03 -17.58 -11.37
C SER A 143 -17.99 -17.27 -12.46
N GLN A 144 -17.33 -16.12 -12.38
CA GLN A 144 -16.28 -15.68 -13.30
C GLN A 144 -14.86 -15.86 -12.73
N ALA A 145 -14.71 -16.41 -11.52
CA ALA A 145 -13.39 -16.63 -10.93
C ALA A 145 -12.65 -17.73 -11.70
N THR A 146 -11.58 -17.37 -12.40
CA THR A 146 -10.71 -18.35 -13.07
C THR A 146 -9.80 -19.04 -12.06
N HIS A 147 -9.23 -20.18 -12.44
CA HIS A 147 -8.27 -20.90 -11.61
C HIS A 147 -7.05 -20.03 -11.29
N GLU A 148 -6.55 -19.26 -12.26
CA GLU A 148 -5.40 -18.35 -12.10
C GLU A 148 -5.73 -17.20 -11.15
N ALA A 149 -6.97 -16.69 -11.18
CA ALA A 149 -7.44 -15.65 -10.26
C ALA A 149 -7.41 -16.15 -8.81
N VAL A 150 -7.97 -17.33 -8.57
CA VAL A 150 -8.02 -17.95 -7.25
C VAL A 150 -6.62 -18.34 -6.79
N HIS A 151 -5.77 -18.88 -7.68
CA HIS A 151 -4.40 -19.24 -7.37
C HIS A 151 -3.58 -18.02 -6.90
N LEU A 152 -3.64 -16.90 -7.64
CA LEU A 152 -2.99 -15.66 -7.23
C LEU A 152 -3.52 -15.16 -5.88
N LEU A 153 -4.84 -15.21 -5.68
CA LEU A 153 -5.47 -14.79 -4.42
C LEU A 153 -5.01 -15.65 -3.23
N CYS A 154 -4.89 -16.97 -3.40
CA CYS A 154 -4.34 -17.88 -2.39
C CYS A 154 -2.88 -17.53 -2.04
N GLN A 155 -2.07 -17.15 -3.04
CA GLN A 155 -0.67 -16.75 -2.82
C GLN A 155 -0.54 -15.38 -2.13
N MET A 156 -1.52 -14.50 -2.26
CA MET A 156 -1.61 -13.23 -1.53
C MET A 156 -2.13 -13.39 -0.09
N LEU A 157 -3.08 -14.30 0.13
CA LEU A 157 -3.73 -14.54 1.41
C LEU A 157 -3.04 -15.68 2.19
N VAL A 158 -1.81 -15.41 2.65
CA VAL A 158 -1.00 -16.34 3.44
C VAL A 158 -0.74 -15.76 4.83
N PHE A 159 -0.87 -16.58 5.88
CA PHE A 159 -0.63 -16.17 7.27
C PHE A 159 0.81 -15.70 7.49
N ASP A 160 1.78 -16.55 7.13
CA ASP A 160 3.20 -16.24 7.25
C ASP A 160 3.57 -15.18 6.21
N PRO A 161 4.00 -13.97 6.62
CA PRO A 161 4.37 -12.91 5.68
C PRO A 161 5.60 -13.28 4.83
N ASP A 162 6.45 -14.19 5.29
CA ASP A 162 7.65 -14.61 4.55
C ASP A 162 7.33 -15.62 3.43
N LYS A 163 6.20 -16.34 3.57
CA LYS A 163 5.68 -17.28 2.55
C LYS A 163 4.70 -16.60 1.59
N ARG A 164 4.29 -15.36 1.89
CA ARG A 164 3.35 -14.57 1.08
C ARG A 164 4.04 -14.09 -0.20
N ILE A 165 3.33 -14.17 -1.33
CA ILE A 165 3.89 -13.75 -2.62
C ILE A 165 4.39 -12.31 -2.58
N THR A 166 5.53 -12.04 -3.21
CA THR A 166 6.03 -10.67 -3.33
C THR A 166 5.24 -9.90 -4.39
N VAL A 167 5.29 -8.58 -4.36
CA VAL A 167 4.67 -7.76 -5.41
C VAL A 167 5.28 -8.02 -6.79
N VAL A 168 6.55 -8.41 -6.84
CA VAL A 168 7.26 -8.71 -8.11
C VAL A 168 6.74 -10.03 -8.67
N ASP A 169 6.67 -11.07 -7.85
CA ASP A 169 6.18 -12.38 -8.29
C ASP A 169 4.68 -12.34 -8.60
N ALA A 170 3.89 -11.57 -7.83
CA ALA A 170 2.49 -11.35 -8.11
C ALA A 170 2.28 -10.64 -9.45
N LEU A 171 3.13 -9.66 -9.78
CA LEU A 171 3.11 -9.01 -11.08
C LEU A 171 3.52 -9.97 -12.21
N ALA A 172 4.42 -10.93 -11.97
CA ALA A 172 4.80 -11.95 -12.94
C ALA A 172 3.78 -13.11 -13.06
N HIS A 173 2.71 -13.10 -12.26
CA HIS A 173 1.73 -14.19 -12.25
C HIS A 173 0.87 -14.20 -13.54
N PRO A 174 0.61 -15.38 -14.16
CA PRO A 174 -0.11 -15.49 -15.44
C PRO A 174 -1.48 -14.81 -15.49
N TYR A 175 -2.20 -14.78 -14.37
CA TYR A 175 -3.47 -14.07 -14.23
C TYR A 175 -3.42 -12.60 -14.72
N LEU A 176 -2.26 -11.94 -14.61
CA LEU A 176 -2.12 -10.53 -14.97
C LEU A 176 -1.65 -10.31 -16.41
N ASP A 177 -1.34 -11.34 -17.18
CA ASP A 177 -0.73 -11.18 -18.51
C ASP A 177 -1.63 -10.47 -19.51
N GLU A 178 -2.89 -10.92 -19.63
CA GLU A 178 -3.86 -10.29 -20.51
C GLU A 178 -4.20 -8.87 -20.06
N GLY A 179 -4.31 -8.65 -18.73
CA GLY A 179 -4.56 -7.33 -18.15
C GLY A 179 -3.42 -6.36 -18.44
N ARG A 180 -2.17 -6.79 -18.27
CA ARG A 180 -0.96 -6.02 -18.55
C ARG A 180 -0.91 -5.63 -20.03
N LEU A 181 -1.13 -6.59 -20.92
CA LEU A 181 -1.11 -6.32 -22.36
C LEU A 181 -2.20 -5.32 -22.77
N ARG A 182 -3.43 -5.48 -22.27
CA ARG A 182 -4.53 -4.52 -22.53
C ARG A 182 -4.21 -3.13 -22.01
N TYR A 183 -3.70 -3.03 -20.78
CA TYR A 183 -3.31 -1.75 -20.19
C TYR A 183 -2.27 -1.03 -21.07
N HIS A 184 -1.20 -1.73 -21.48
CA HIS A 184 -0.16 -1.15 -22.32
C HIS A 184 -0.57 -0.92 -23.79
N SER A 185 -1.65 -1.56 -24.24
CA SER A 185 -2.15 -1.43 -25.61
C SER A 185 -3.16 -0.30 -25.80
N CYS A 186 -3.74 0.29 -24.75
CA CYS A 186 -4.66 1.43 -24.94
C CYS A 186 -4.86 2.36 -23.74
N MET A 187 -4.44 1.99 -22.53
CA MET A 187 -4.79 2.74 -21.32
C MET A 187 -3.59 3.46 -20.69
N CYS A 188 -2.39 2.94 -20.88
CA CYS A 188 -1.19 3.49 -20.26
C CYS A 188 -0.74 4.80 -20.92
N THR A 189 0.04 5.58 -20.18
CA THR A 189 0.70 6.80 -20.70
C THR A 189 2.14 6.57 -21.13
N CYS A 190 2.71 5.39 -20.86
CA CYS A 190 4.11 5.07 -21.18
C CYS A 190 4.31 4.48 -22.59
N CYS A 191 3.24 4.00 -23.24
CA CYS A 191 3.26 3.51 -24.62
C CYS A 191 2.45 4.46 -25.50
N TYR A 192 2.92 4.76 -26.71
CA TYR A 192 2.30 5.75 -27.61
C TYR A 192 2.25 5.26 -29.05
N THR A 193 1.27 5.72 -29.83
CA THR A 193 1.17 5.42 -31.27
C THR A 193 1.89 6.50 -32.07
N THR A 194 2.77 6.10 -32.98
CA THR A 194 3.46 7.04 -33.88
C THR A 194 2.52 7.59 -34.94
N SER A 195 2.93 8.65 -35.64
CA SER A 195 2.20 9.18 -36.80
C SER A 195 1.98 8.15 -37.92
N ALA A 196 2.83 7.13 -38.00
CA ALA A 196 2.70 6.00 -38.93
C ALA A 196 1.72 4.92 -38.45
N GLY A 197 1.00 5.13 -37.33
CA GLY A 197 0.04 4.16 -36.78
C GLY A 197 0.65 2.99 -36.01
N MET A 198 1.97 2.96 -35.81
CA MET A 198 2.66 1.87 -35.10
C MET A 198 2.70 2.15 -33.60
N ARG A 199 2.24 1.20 -32.78
CA ARG A 199 2.31 1.32 -31.32
C ARG A 199 3.74 1.05 -30.83
N GLN A 200 4.33 2.03 -30.14
CA GLN A 200 5.59 1.89 -29.44
C GLN A 200 5.32 1.51 -27.98
N TYR A 201 5.87 0.38 -27.56
CA TYR A 201 5.78 -0.12 -26.19
C TYR A 201 6.99 0.34 -25.39
N THR A 202 6.77 0.68 -24.11
CA THR A 202 7.89 0.93 -23.19
C THR A 202 8.72 -0.33 -23.00
N GLY A 203 10.03 -0.20 -22.80
CA GLY A 203 10.93 -1.32 -22.54
C GLY A 203 10.76 -1.94 -21.15
N ASP A 204 10.14 -1.21 -20.22
CA ASP A 204 9.81 -1.68 -18.88
C ASP A 204 8.35 -1.34 -18.55
N PHE A 205 7.51 -2.37 -18.41
CA PHE A 205 6.10 -2.24 -18.05
C PHE A 205 5.89 -1.95 -16.56
N GLU A 206 6.88 -2.25 -15.73
CA GLU A 206 6.75 -2.25 -14.29
C GLU A 206 7.97 -1.60 -13.62
N PRO A 207 8.21 -0.31 -13.85
CA PRO A 207 9.42 0.35 -13.38
C PRO A 207 9.53 0.37 -11.86
N ALA A 208 10.76 0.22 -11.38
CA ALA A 208 11.17 0.45 -10.00
C ALA A 208 11.87 1.81 -9.88
N THR A 209 11.97 2.34 -8.66
CA THR A 209 12.84 3.50 -8.41
C THR A 209 14.31 3.06 -8.41
N THR A 210 15.20 3.91 -8.91
CA THR A 210 16.65 3.69 -8.87
C THR A 210 17.25 3.90 -7.48
N HIS A 211 16.56 4.67 -6.63
CA HIS A 211 17.04 5.03 -5.30
C HIS A 211 15.98 4.78 -4.23
N PRO A 212 16.36 4.19 -3.08
CA PRO A 212 15.53 4.16 -1.89
C PRO A 212 15.12 5.57 -1.46
N PHE A 213 13.99 5.68 -0.76
CA PHE A 213 13.59 6.93 -0.14
C PHE A 213 14.57 7.28 0.99
N ASP A 214 15.29 8.39 0.84
CA ASP A 214 16.12 8.94 1.91
C ASP A 214 15.23 9.59 2.98
N ASP A 215 15.26 9.08 4.21
CA ASP A 215 14.62 9.66 5.39
C ASP A 215 15.60 10.30 6.37
N LEU A 216 16.91 10.29 6.07
CA LEU A 216 17.94 10.87 6.93
C LEU A 216 17.81 12.37 7.03
N TRP A 217 17.30 13.04 6.00
CA TRP A 217 17.01 14.47 6.03
C TRP A 217 16.08 14.84 7.20
N GLU A 218 15.11 13.99 7.55
CA GLU A 218 14.16 14.28 8.63
C GLU A 218 14.84 14.31 10.00
N ARG A 219 15.86 13.46 10.19
CA ARG A 219 16.66 13.43 11.42
C ARG A 219 17.49 14.71 11.59
N LYS A 220 17.87 15.35 10.48
CA LYS A 220 18.64 16.60 10.44
C LYS A 220 17.81 17.84 10.80
N LEU A 221 16.47 17.76 10.76
CA LEU A 221 15.58 18.92 11.01
C LEU A 221 15.27 19.08 12.50
N THR A 222 16.13 19.75 13.27
CA THR A 222 16.01 19.89 14.72
C THR A 222 15.14 21.06 15.19
N SER A 223 14.72 21.96 14.29
CA SER A 223 13.79 23.05 14.61
C SER A 223 12.55 23.10 13.71
N VAL A 224 11.45 23.68 14.21
CA VAL A 224 10.24 23.96 13.43
C VAL A 224 10.53 24.82 12.19
N GLN A 225 11.44 25.79 12.34
CA GLN A 225 11.84 26.69 11.25
C GLN A 225 12.53 25.92 10.13
N GLN A 226 13.48 25.03 10.46
CA GLN A 226 14.14 24.18 9.47
C GLN A 226 13.16 23.30 8.71
N VAL A 227 12.15 22.72 9.38
CA VAL A 227 11.12 21.92 8.69
C VAL A 227 10.31 22.78 7.72
N LYS A 228 9.96 24.02 8.11
CA LYS A 228 9.24 24.96 7.24
C LYS A 228 10.08 25.36 6.02
N ASP A 229 11.33 25.74 6.24
CA ASP A 229 12.23 26.22 5.18
C ASP A 229 12.49 25.12 4.14
N GLU A 230 12.80 23.90 4.59
CA GLU A 230 12.96 22.73 3.71
C GLU A 230 11.69 22.36 2.95
N PHE A 231 10.53 22.50 3.60
CA PHE A 231 9.26 22.21 2.95
C PHE A 231 8.95 23.25 1.85
N VAL A 232 9.21 24.54 2.10
CA VAL A 232 9.08 25.60 1.11
C VAL A 232 10.07 25.40 -0.04
N LEU A 233 11.35 25.16 0.27
CA LEU A 233 12.39 24.93 -0.73
C LEU A 233 12.08 23.73 -1.63
N SER A 234 11.67 22.59 -1.05
CA SER A 234 11.28 21.40 -1.82
C SER A 234 10.02 21.59 -2.68
N SER A 235 9.18 22.56 -2.34
CA SER A 235 8.02 22.96 -3.14
C SER A 235 8.39 23.94 -4.26
N CYS A 236 9.48 24.70 -4.10
CA CYS A 236 9.97 25.67 -5.09
C CYS A 236 11.00 25.09 -6.08
N TYR A 237 11.73 24.02 -5.74
CA TYR A 237 12.89 23.54 -6.50
C TYR A 237 12.60 22.68 -7.75
N ARG A 238 11.33 22.36 -8.07
CA ARG A 238 11.00 21.75 -9.37
C ARG A 238 10.33 22.78 -10.26
N GLY A 239 11.08 23.25 -11.26
CA GLY A 239 10.70 24.23 -12.28
C GLY A 239 9.52 23.87 -13.20
N ASP A 240 8.62 22.97 -12.79
CA ASP A 240 7.31 22.79 -13.42
C ASP A 240 6.27 23.67 -12.71
N ALA A 241 6.54 24.98 -12.71
CA ALA A 241 5.68 26.02 -12.13
C ALA A 241 4.30 26.14 -12.83
N GLN A 242 3.98 25.27 -13.79
CA GLN A 242 2.70 25.27 -14.50
C GLN A 242 1.81 24.04 -14.23
N ILE A 243 2.28 22.99 -13.52
CA ILE A 243 1.49 21.75 -13.35
C ILE A 243 1.04 21.52 -11.89
N TYR A 244 1.76 22.08 -10.91
CA TYR A 244 1.36 22.03 -9.49
C TYR A 244 0.64 23.31 -9.10
N SER A 245 -0.58 23.49 -9.61
CA SER A 245 -1.46 24.63 -9.28
C SER A 245 -1.52 24.88 -7.77
N GLY A 246 -1.55 26.14 -7.35
CA GLY A 246 -1.41 26.63 -5.96
C GLY A 246 -2.26 25.98 -4.85
N ALA A 247 -3.18 25.05 -5.17
CA ALA A 247 -3.83 24.17 -4.19
C ALA A 247 -2.84 23.25 -3.44
N ALA A 248 -1.79 22.77 -4.11
CA ALA A 248 -0.74 21.92 -3.51
C ALA A 248 -0.03 22.61 -2.36
N GLU A 249 0.44 23.81 -2.68
CA GLU A 249 1.15 24.69 -1.78
C GLU A 249 0.24 25.16 -0.65
N HIS A 250 -1.04 25.46 -0.95
CA HIS A 250 -2.00 25.92 0.06
C HIS A 250 -2.37 24.83 1.07
N VAL A 251 -2.63 23.59 0.62
CA VAL A 251 -2.93 22.45 1.50
C VAL A 251 -1.73 22.11 2.36
N ALA A 252 -0.53 22.13 1.79
CA ALA A 252 0.67 21.84 2.51
C ALA A 252 1.03 22.94 3.53
N ARG A 253 0.91 24.22 3.16
CA ARG A 253 1.03 25.36 4.09
C ARG A 253 -0.01 25.29 5.20
N ALA A 254 -1.26 24.90 4.89
CA ALA A 254 -2.32 24.74 5.89
C ALA A 254 -2.06 23.57 6.86
N ALA A 255 -1.53 22.44 6.36
CA ALA A 255 -1.13 21.31 7.18
C ALA A 255 0.05 21.67 8.10
N LEU A 256 1.05 22.39 7.59
CA LEU A 256 2.17 22.91 8.39
C LEU A 256 1.72 23.91 9.45
N HIS A 257 0.79 24.82 9.10
CA HIS A 257 0.29 25.82 10.04
C HIS A 257 -0.49 25.16 11.20
N LYS A 258 -1.31 24.13 10.91
CA LYS A 258 -2.02 23.35 11.93
C LYS A 258 -1.09 22.48 12.78
N SER A 259 -0.04 21.92 12.19
CA SER A 259 0.92 21.04 12.90
C SER A 259 2.00 21.79 13.68
N ALA A 260 2.30 23.05 13.35
CA ALA A 260 3.25 23.87 14.10
C ALA A 260 2.82 24.13 15.55
N VAL A 261 1.51 24.07 15.81
CA VAL A 261 0.93 24.11 17.17
C VAL A 261 1.18 22.80 17.94
N ARG A 262 1.46 21.69 17.25
CA ARG A 262 1.61 20.33 17.82
C ARG A 262 3.07 19.87 17.99
N GLY A 263 4.04 20.74 17.73
CA GLY A 263 5.47 20.46 17.93
C GLY A 263 6.20 19.85 16.73
N ILE A 264 7.53 19.77 16.82
CA ILE A 264 8.42 19.43 15.69
C ILE A 264 8.20 18.02 15.10
N GLN A 265 7.82 17.04 15.94
CA GLN A 265 7.62 15.67 15.50
C GLN A 265 6.44 15.53 14.54
N GLU A 266 5.35 16.28 14.76
CA GLU A 266 4.18 16.28 13.86
C GLU A 266 4.49 16.97 12.53
N LEU A 267 5.28 18.05 12.54
CA LEU A 267 5.74 18.71 11.32
C LEU A 267 6.65 17.80 10.48
N ARG A 268 7.56 17.07 11.12
CA ARG A 268 8.40 16.06 10.46
C ARG A 268 7.55 14.96 9.80
N LYS A 269 6.50 14.47 10.47
CA LYS A 269 5.53 13.51 9.88
C LYS A 269 4.81 14.08 8.65
N VAL A 270 4.32 15.32 8.71
CA VAL A 270 3.67 15.99 7.57
C VAL A 270 4.64 16.15 6.40
N SER A 271 5.88 16.57 6.67
CA SER A 271 6.93 16.70 5.66
C SER A 271 7.28 15.37 5.00
N ARG A 272 7.42 14.29 5.79
CA ARG A 272 7.66 12.94 5.28
C ARG A 272 6.53 12.48 4.35
N ARG A 273 5.27 12.66 4.78
CA ARG A 273 4.08 12.31 3.98
C ARG A 273 4.08 13.01 2.63
N TRP A 274 4.43 14.30 2.60
CA TRP A 274 4.52 15.08 1.36
C TRP A 274 5.61 14.56 0.42
N ARG A 275 6.81 14.28 0.95
CA ARG A 275 7.90 13.75 0.13
C ARG A 275 7.60 12.35 -0.39
N ILE A 276 7.00 11.47 0.42
CA ILE A 276 6.52 10.15 -0.01
C ILE A 276 5.49 10.30 -1.14
N PHE A 277 4.53 11.21 -1.00
CA PHE A 277 3.55 11.50 -2.05
C PHE A 277 4.25 11.94 -3.35
N ASN A 278 5.25 12.81 -3.28
CA ASN A 278 6.01 13.24 -4.46
C ASN A 278 6.79 12.10 -5.13
N VAL A 279 7.37 11.18 -4.34
CA VAL A 279 7.97 9.95 -4.89
C VAL A 279 6.93 9.12 -5.63
N ALA A 280 5.74 8.92 -5.05
CA ALA A 280 4.66 8.20 -5.70
C ALA A 280 4.15 8.88 -7.00
N GLN A 281 4.16 10.22 -7.06
CA GLN A 281 3.74 10.98 -8.24
C GLN A 281 4.77 10.95 -9.38
N ALA A 282 6.05 10.67 -9.12
CA ALA A 282 7.11 10.66 -10.13
C ALA A 282 6.86 9.65 -11.27
N GLN A 283 6.03 8.61 -11.05
CA GLN A 283 5.61 7.68 -12.11
C GLN A 283 4.53 8.23 -13.03
N THR A 284 3.80 9.27 -12.63
CA THR A 284 2.64 9.75 -13.38
C THR A 284 2.90 11.15 -13.91
N HIS A 285 3.32 11.24 -15.18
CA HIS A 285 3.59 12.50 -15.90
C HIS A 285 2.38 13.48 -16.03
N ARG A 286 1.22 13.19 -15.40
CA ARG A 286 0.07 14.10 -15.35
C ARG A 286 -0.68 14.05 -14.02
N SER A 287 -1.08 15.26 -13.62
CA SER A 287 -1.83 15.70 -12.46
C SER A 287 -2.84 14.70 -11.91
N MET A 288 -2.85 14.58 -10.59
CA MET A 288 -3.87 13.85 -9.85
C MET A 288 -4.51 14.79 -8.82
N ILE A 289 -5.81 14.59 -8.59
CA ILE A 289 -6.66 15.32 -7.65
C ILE A 289 -6.18 15.07 -6.21
N PHE A 290 -6.10 16.15 -5.43
CA PHE A 290 -5.55 16.20 -4.07
C PHE A 290 -6.20 15.24 -3.07
N PRO A 291 -5.43 14.63 -2.14
CA PRO A 291 -6.00 13.89 -1.02
C PRO A 291 -6.69 14.86 -0.04
N ARG A 292 -7.94 14.55 0.33
CA ARG A 292 -8.70 15.27 1.38
C ARG A 292 -8.07 15.14 2.79
N SER A 293 -7.04 14.32 3.00
CA SER A 293 -6.59 13.84 4.32
C SER A 293 -5.41 14.58 4.95
N PHE A 294 -4.75 15.54 4.30
CA PHE A 294 -3.61 16.28 4.90
C PHE A 294 -3.99 17.14 6.13
N THR A 295 -5.27 17.24 6.46
CA THR A 295 -5.80 18.19 7.47
C THR A 295 -6.42 17.54 8.71
N LYS A 296 -6.38 16.20 8.87
CA LYS A 296 -6.81 15.52 10.10
C LYS A 296 -5.63 15.24 11.03
#